data_AF-A0A956WX26-F1
#
_entry.id   AF-A0A956WX26-F1
#
_cell.length_a   1.000
_cell.length_b   1.000
_cell.length_c   1.000
_cell.angle_alpha   90.00
_cell.angle_beta   90.00
_cell.angle_gamma   90.00
#
_symmetry.space_group_name_H-M   'P 1'
#
loop_
_entity.id
_entity.type
_entity.pdbx_description
1 polymer ?
#
loop_
_entity_poly.entity_id
_entity_poly.type
_entity_poly.pdbx_seq_one_letter_code
_entity_poly.pdbx_strand_id
1 'polypeptide(L)'
;GRGEYRPGTPIGDALLAHELAHVMQQRGADDVTAQTSGASSGALEEEADTSAVGAVLALWDGARGALGGMAGRTMPTLRAGLRLQRCPDSHTFEEKKAAKTKLAGLIGQPDTNEAEIIKTIDDLGGDAAEVLMLITPFNSKSSDAQVQALAGTEAGQRVLERASKALKDGDVVSRVRADEIDKILVEKKAAAPAAKPAVQKDIDRINKAIKADPRFGEYSKVSPPLRLPVELHQHGKEMFGGVYYNQYMPNDPKKGGEAGRTRAVAWGNKTHRTNYPLIHIEIGPLALTETDNYIRSVLWHEFQHYKQDIAFREPDSRKSADTKTLEAESASSSKEKPNAEIEATSIQLADDFAVLNDDEVKSVLRYLADFMAHILTNASFKTAAIDRIKASVHGDRAKQDRLISLIKQLSKSDQKSLTDLTTAIQADLAPKPKKGGKRRGRK
;
A
#
# COMPACT_ATOMS: atom_id res chain seq x y z
N GLY A 1 26.85 -23.79 -22.04
CA GLY A 1 27.61 -23.78 -20.77
C GLY A 1 28.16 -25.18 -20.47
N ARG A 2 29.09 -25.33 -19.51
CA ARG A 2 29.75 -26.62 -19.14
C ARG A 2 28.82 -27.69 -18.51
N GLY A 3 27.50 -27.53 -18.61
CA GLY A 3 26.45 -28.43 -18.07
C GLY A 3 25.20 -28.53 -18.97
N GLU A 4 25.34 -28.30 -20.29
CA GLU A 4 24.25 -28.58 -21.22
C GLU A 4 24.02 -30.09 -21.38
N TYR A 5 22.77 -30.50 -21.57
CA TYR A 5 22.41 -31.89 -21.85
C TYR A 5 23.11 -32.38 -23.13
N ARG A 6 23.94 -33.42 -23.01
CA ARG A 6 24.72 -34.02 -24.11
C ARG A 6 24.31 -35.48 -24.30
N PRO A 7 23.22 -35.75 -25.04
CA PRO A 7 22.69 -37.10 -25.21
C PRO A 7 23.74 -38.06 -25.78
N GLY A 8 23.76 -39.30 -25.30
CA GLY A 8 24.70 -40.33 -25.76
C GLY A 8 26.12 -40.19 -25.18
N THR A 9 26.30 -39.34 -24.17
CA THR A 9 27.51 -39.32 -23.34
C THR A 9 27.17 -39.82 -21.95
N PRO A 10 28.09 -40.49 -21.22
CA PRO A 10 27.79 -41.01 -19.88
C PRO A 10 27.33 -39.92 -18.90
N ILE A 11 27.82 -38.69 -19.05
CA ILE A 11 27.42 -37.54 -18.22
C ILE A 11 26.01 -37.06 -18.61
N GLY A 12 25.71 -36.93 -19.91
CA GLY A 12 24.39 -36.51 -20.37
C GLY A 12 23.30 -37.53 -20.06
N ASP A 13 23.61 -38.82 -20.23
CA ASP A 13 22.68 -39.91 -19.91
C ASP A 13 22.46 -40.01 -18.38
N ALA A 14 23.47 -39.70 -17.57
CA ALA A 14 23.33 -39.63 -16.11
C ALA A 14 22.42 -38.49 -15.68
N LEU A 15 22.53 -37.33 -16.31
CA LEU A 15 21.63 -36.20 -16.06
C LEU A 15 20.19 -36.56 -16.43
N LEU A 16 19.96 -37.16 -17.61
CA LEU A 16 18.61 -37.59 -18.01
C LEU A 16 18.02 -38.61 -17.03
N ALA A 17 18.81 -39.58 -16.60
CA ALA A 17 18.37 -40.60 -15.66
C ALA A 17 18.08 -40.01 -14.26
N HIS A 18 18.85 -39.00 -13.83
CA HIS A 18 18.62 -38.28 -12.59
C HIS A 18 17.29 -37.51 -12.63
N GLU A 19 17.02 -36.77 -13.71
CA GLU A 19 15.72 -36.09 -13.89
C GLU A 19 14.54 -37.08 -13.97
N LEU A 20 14.74 -38.24 -14.63
CA LEU A 20 13.70 -39.26 -14.72
C LEU A 20 13.42 -39.91 -13.35
N ALA A 21 14.43 -40.05 -12.49
CA ALA A 21 14.25 -40.52 -11.12
C ALA A 21 13.35 -39.57 -10.32
N HIS A 22 13.54 -38.25 -10.45
CA HIS A 22 12.67 -37.25 -9.85
C HIS A 22 11.22 -37.35 -10.34
N VAL A 23 10.99 -37.60 -11.64
CA VAL A 23 9.62 -37.81 -12.18
C VAL A 23 8.95 -39.05 -11.58
N MET A 24 9.71 -40.13 -11.34
CA MET A 24 9.18 -41.34 -10.70
C MET A 24 8.92 -41.13 -9.20
N GLN A 25 9.82 -40.44 -8.50
CA GLN A 25 9.63 -40.06 -7.09
C GLN A 25 8.39 -39.17 -6.91
N GLN A 26 8.16 -38.22 -7.82
CA GLN A 26 6.95 -37.37 -7.82
C GLN A 26 5.67 -38.21 -8.01
N ARG A 27 5.66 -39.17 -8.95
CA ARG A 27 4.50 -40.06 -9.16
C ARG A 27 4.24 -40.99 -7.98
N GLY A 28 5.29 -41.45 -7.30
CA GLY A 28 5.15 -42.28 -6.09
C GLY A 28 4.63 -41.50 -4.88
N ALA A 29 4.85 -40.19 -4.84
CA ALA A 29 4.34 -39.32 -3.77
C ALA A 29 2.81 -39.07 -3.88
N ASP A 30 2.23 -39.17 -5.08
CA ASP A 30 0.78 -38.99 -5.30
C ASP A 30 -0.08 -40.18 -4.82
N ASP A 31 0.53 -41.36 -4.58
CA ASP A 31 -0.19 -42.60 -4.23
C ASP A 31 -0.19 -42.91 -2.71
N VAL A 32 0.46 -42.07 -1.90
CA VAL A 32 0.53 -42.24 -0.44
C VAL A 32 -0.29 -41.15 0.24
N THR A 33 -1.45 -41.53 0.78
CA THR A 33 -2.24 -40.71 1.70
C THR A 33 -1.37 -40.23 2.87
N ALA A 34 -1.22 -38.90 2.97
CA ALA A 34 -0.68 -38.11 4.06
C ALA A 34 -0.28 -38.88 5.35
N GLN A 35 1.01 -39.23 5.47
CA GLN A 35 1.77 -39.22 6.73
C GLN A 35 3.24 -39.58 6.45
N THR A 36 4.16 -38.80 7.05
CA THR A 36 5.64 -38.87 6.97
C THR A 36 6.34 -38.06 5.86
N SER A 37 6.04 -36.76 5.78
CA SER A 37 6.94 -35.78 5.14
C SER A 37 8.16 -35.53 6.03
N GLY A 38 9.16 -36.40 5.92
CA GLY A 38 10.42 -36.28 6.65
C GLY A 38 11.58 -37.10 6.09
N ALA A 39 11.44 -37.73 4.92
CA ALA A 39 12.61 -38.17 4.17
C ALA A 39 13.36 -36.90 3.72
N SER A 40 14.50 -36.63 4.36
CA SER A 40 15.33 -35.46 4.05
C SER A 40 15.57 -35.40 2.54
N SER A 41 15.40 -34.21 1.93
CA SER A 41 15.71 -33.97 0.50
C SER A 41 17.02 -34.64 0.08
N GLY A 42 18.06 -34.61 0.93
CA GLY A 42 19.34 -35.29 0.66
C GLY A 42 19.29 -36.81 0.45
N ALA A 43 18.32 -37.53 1.03
CA ALA A 43 18.15 -38.98 0.84
C ALA A 43 17.50 -39.30 -0.51
N LEU A 44 16.50 -38.50 -0.93
CA LEU A 44 15.87 -38.63 -2.25
C LEU A 44 16.85 -38.24 -3.37
N GLU A 45 17.67 -37.21 -3.15
CA GLU A 45 18.75 -36.82 -4.05
C GLU A 45 19.85 -37.90 -4.15
N GLU A 46 20.22 -38.52 -3.03
CA GLU A 46 21.19 -39.63 -3.04
C GLU A 46 20.63 -40.89 -3.72
N GLU A 47 19.33 -41.14 -3.57
CA GLU A 47 18.62 -42.20 -4.28
C GLU A 47 18.52 -41.91 -5.79
N ALA A 48 18.25 -40.66 -6.19
CA ALA A 48 18.23 -40.23 -7.58
C ALA A 48 19.64 -40.31 -8.20
N ASP A 49 20.68 -39.86 -7.50
CA ASP A 49 22.09 -40.03 -7.88
C ASP A 49 22.43 -41.52 -8.09
N THR A 50 22.01 -42.38 -7.17
CA THR A 50 22.28 -43.82 -7.22
C THR A 50 21.52 -44.49 -8.36
N SER A 51 20.25 -44.12 -8.57
CA SER A 51 19.41 -44.62 -9.65
C SER A 51 19.91 -44.19 -11.02
N ALA A 52 20.33 -42.93 -11.16
CA ALA A 52 20.93 -42.39 -12.37
C ALA A 52 22.21 -43.13 -12.74
N VAL A 53 23.10 -43.32 -11.77
CA VAL A 53 24.35 -44.07 -11.96
C VAL A 53 24.04 -45.52 -12.35
N GLY A 54 23.10 -46.17 -11.69
CA GLY A 54 22.68 -47.55 -12.01
C GLY A 54 22.10 -47.69 -13.43
N ALA A 55 21.24 -46.75 -13.84
CA ALA A 55 20.64 -46.74 -15.17
C ALA A 55 21.68 -46.53 -16.28
N VAL A 56 22.63 -45.60 -16.09
CA VAL A 56 23.73 -45.39 -17.04
C VAL A 56 24.63 -46.60 -17.12
N LEU A 57 24.93 -47.24 -16.00
CA LEU A 57 25.70 -48.48 -16.00
C LEU A 57 24.99 -49.57 -16.79
N ALA A 58 23.70 -49.80 -16.55
CA ALA A 58 22.93 -50.81 -17.28
C ALA A 58 22.85 -50.53 -18.80
N LEU A 59 22.66 -49.25 -19.17
CA LEU A 59 22.58 -48.81 -20.56
C LEU A 59 23.91 -49.00 -21.31
N TRP A 60 25.04 -48.73 -20.63
CA TRP A 60 26.37 -48.80 -21.24
C TRP A 60 27.04 -50.18 -21.11
N ASP A 61 26.62 -51.00 -20.15
CA ASP A 61 27.03 -52.41 -20.00
C ASP A 61 26.36 -53.28 -21.09
N GLY A 62 25.07 -53.05 -21.36
CA GLY A 62 24.34 -53.70 -22.45
C GLY A 62 24.86 -53.36 -23.85
N ALA A 63 25.54 -52.21 -24.01
CA ALA A 63 26.10 -51.77 -25.29
C ALA A 63 27.51 -52.32 -25.58
N ARG A 64 28.20 -52.98 -24.62
CA ARG A 64 29.60 -53.41 -24.79
C ARG A 64 29.99 -54.65 -23.98
N GLY A 65 29.86 -55.82 -24.62
CA GLY A 65 30.85 -56.89 -24.48
C GLY A 65 32.27 -56.51 -24.98
N ALA A 66 32.66 -55.23 -24.99
CA ALA A 66 33.84 -54.71 -25.70
C ALA A 66 34.69 -53.64 -24.97
N LEU A 67 34.41 -53.24 -23.71
CA LEU A 67 35.29 -52.32 -22.96
C LEU A 67 35.35 -52.62 -21.45
N GLY A 68 35.86 -53.79 -21.09
CA GLY A 68 36.01 -54.27 -19.70
C GLY A 68 37.09 -53.58 -18.85
N GLY A 69 37.17 -52.24 -18.86
CA GLY A 69 38.20 -51.52 -18.08
C GLY A 69 37.92 -50.08 -17.66
N MET A 70 36.80 -49.47 -18.07
CA MET A 70 36.53 -48.04 -17.78
C MET A 70 35.68 -47.78 -16.52
N ALA A 71 34.91 -48.75 -16.04
CA ALA A 71 33.96 -48.57 -14.93
C ALA A 71 34.62 -48.11 -13.61
N GLY A 72 35.86 -48.52 -13.32
CA GLY A 72 36.54 -48.19 -12.06
C GLY A 72 37.06 -46.76 -11.94
N ARG A 73 37.23 -46.03 -13.06
CA ARG A 73 37.81 -44.67 -13.08
C ARG A 73 36.79 -43.56 -13.38
N THR A 74 35.68 -43.90 -14.03
CA THR A 74 34.64 -42.91 -14.40
C THR A 74 33.61 -42.67 -13.31
N MET A 75 33.43 -43.61 -12.38
CA MET A 75 32.40 -43.55 -11.33
C MET A 75 32.56 -42.38 -10.34
N PRO A 76 33.77 -42.09 -9.80
CA PRO A 76 33.96 -40.93 -8.92
C PRO A 76 33.74 -39.61 -9.66
N THR A 77 34.12 -39.54 -10.95
CA THR A 77 33.92 -38.35 -11.79
C THR A 77 32.46 -38.14 -12.21
N LEU A 78 31.68 -39.21 -12.40
CA LEU A 78 30.24 -39.13 -12.67
C LEU A 78 29.48 -38.69 -11.41
N ARG A 79 29.79 -39.30 -10.25
CA ARG A 79 29.24 -38.85 -8.96
C ARG A 79 29.66 -37.42 -8.63
N ALA A 80 30.90 -37.02 -8.92
CA ALA A 80 31.35 -35.65 -8.74
C ALA A 80 30.66 -34.67 -9.72
N GLY A 81 30.42 -35.10 -10.97
CA GLY A 81 29.68 -34.32 -11.96
C GLY A 81 28.22 -34.09 -11.56
N LEU A 82 27.52 -35.12 -11.08
CA LEU A 82 26.16 -35.01 -10.54
C LEU A 82 26.14 -34.17 -9.25
N ARG A 83 27.12 -34.33 -8.36
CA ARG A 83 27.27 -33.50 -7.15
C ARG A 83 27.48 -32.01 -7.43
N LEU A 84 28.17 -31.66 -8.52
CA LEU A 84 28.36 -30.28 -8.98
C LEU A 84 27.16 -29.74 -9.77
N GLN A 85 26.20 -30.58 -10.08
CA GLN A 85 24.91 -30.23 -10.69
C GLN A 85 23.74 -30.41 -9.72
N ARG A 86 24.01 -30.69 -8.43
CA ARG A 86 22.98 -30.68 -7.40
C ARG A 86 22.26 -29.35 -7.45
N CYS A 87 20.94 -29.43 -7.49
CA CYS A 87 20.10 -28.30 -7.15
C CYS A 87 20.59 -27.74 -5.82
N PRO A 88 20.70 -26.41 -5.66
CA PRO A 88 21.00 -25.83 -4.36
C PRO A 88 20.06 -26.43 -3.32
N ASP A 89 20.60 -26.83 -2.16
CA ASP A 89 19.82 -27.48 -1.10
C ASP A 89 18.54 -26.66 -0.86
N SER A 90 17.38 -27.32 -0.99
CA SER A 90 16.09 -26.67 -0.73
C SER A 90 16.07 -26.13 0.69
N HIS A 91 15.50 -24.94 0.88
CA HIS A 91 15.37 -24.34 2.20
C HIS A 91 14.52 -25.23 3.12
N THR A 92 14.88 -25.27 4.38
CA THR A 92 14.07 -25.95 5.40
C THR A 92 12.70 -25.27 5.55
N PHE A 93 11.72 -26.00 6.09
CA PHE A 93 10.39 -25.46 6.37
C PHE A 93 10.43 -24.19 7.24
N GLU A 94 11.29 -24.16 8.27
CA GLU A 94 11.40 -23.00 9.15
C GLU A 94 12.05 -21.80 8.44
N GLU A 95 13.00 -22.01 7.53
CA GLU A 95 13.56 -20.94 6.70
C GLU A 95 12.51 -20.35 5.74
N LYS A 96 11.76 -21.21 5.04
CA LYS A 96 10.65 -20.78 4.16
C LYS A 96 9.60 -19.98 4.94
N LYS A 97 9.23 -20.44 6.13
CA LYS A 97 8.26 -19.79 7.03
C LYS A 97 8.79 -18.45 7.58
N ALA A 98 10.07 -18.37 7.90
CA ALA A 98 10.71 -17.12 8.33
C ALA A 98 10.74 -16.11 7.16
N ALA A 99 11.16 -16.53 5.97
CA ALA A 99 11.16 -15.69 4.77
C ALA A 99 9.74 -15.21 4.41
N LYS A 100 8.74 -16.10 4.49
CA LYS A 100 7.32 -15.74 4.32
C LYS A 100 6.89 -14.63 5.27
N THR A 101 7.18 -14.80 6.56
CA THR A 101 6.80 -13.85 7.61
C THR A 101 7.48 -12.50 7.38
N LYS A 102 8.76 -12.53 7.03
CA LYS A 102 9.56 -11.35 6.70
C LYS A 102 8.99 -10.61 5.49
N LEU A 103 8.80 -11.29 4.36
CA LEU A 103 8.21 -10.71 3.14
C LEU A 103 6.83 -10.09 3.43
N ALA A 104 5.95 -10.80 4.13
CA ALA A 104 4.62 -10.31 4.48
C ALA A 104 4.63 -9.03 5.33
N GLY A 105 5.70 -8.77 6.08
CA GLY A 105 5.92 -7.54 6.84
C GLY A 105 6.58 -6.41 6.06
N LEU A 106 7.32 -6.72 5.00
CA LEU A 106 8.06 -5.73 4.20
C LEU A 106 7.24 -5.18 3.01
N ILE A 107 6.42 -6.03 2.37
CA ILE A 107 5.72 -5.70 1.10
C ILE A 107 4.72 -4.54 1.24
N GLY A 108 4.24 -4.23 2.45
CA GLY A 108 3.37 -3.07 2.66
C GLY A 108 4.03 -1.72 2.43
N GLN A 109 5.37 -1.67 2.37
CA GLN A 109 6.15 -0.46 2.13
C GLN A 109 7.34 -0.78 1.23
N PRO A 110 7.08 -1.06 -0.06
CA PRO A 110 8.14 -1.45 -0.99
C PRO A 110 9.16 -0.32 -1.19
N ASP A 111 8.74 0.94 -1.12
CA ASP A 111 9.57 2.15 -1.22
C ASP A 111 10.66 2.24 -0.13
N THR A 112 10.42 1.69 1.06
CA THR A 112 11.41 1.68 2.14
C THR A 112 12.15 0.34 2.26
N ASN A 113 11.57 -0.74 1.74
CA ASN A 113 12.07 -2.11 1.95
C ASN A 113 12.51 -2.82 0.66
N GLU A 114 12.58 -2.13 -0.48
CA GLU A 114 12.84 -2.72 -1.80
C GLU A 114 14.02 -3.70 -1.80
N ALA A 115 15.19 -3.23 -1.39
CA ALA A 115 16.42 -4.03 -1.42
C ALA A 115 16.29 -5.30 -0.58
N GLU A 116 15.66 -5.20 0.59
CA GLU A 116 15.47 -6.32 1.51
C GLU A 116 14.43 -7.32 0.99
N ILE A 117 13.37 -6.83 0.33
CA ILE A 117 12.37 -7.67 -0.33
C ILE A 117 13.02 -8.45 -1.47
N ILE A 118 13.71 -7.75 -2.38
CA ILE A 118 14.38 -8.37 -3.53
C ILE A 118 15.41 -9.39 -3.06
N LYS A 119 16.26 -9.01 -2.09
CA LYS A 119 17.24 -9.92 -1.49
C LYS A 119 16.57 -11.16 -0.90
N THR A 120 15.46 -11.01 -0.17
CA THR A 120 14.76 -12.16 0.42
C THR A 120 14.17 -13.09 -0.66
N ILE A 121 13.70 -12.54 -1.79
CA ILE A 121 13.26 -13.35 -2.94
C ILE A 121 14.46 -14.05 -3.61
N ASP A 122 15.59 -13.36 -3.74
CA ASP A 122 16.83 -13.91 -4.31
C ASP A 122 17.38 -15.06 -3.47
N ASP A 123 17.48 -14.85 -2.15
CA ASP A 123 18.01 -15.82 -1.20
C ASP A 123 17.21 -17.13 -1.24
N LEU A 124 15.88 -17.06 -1.45
CA LEU A 124 15.01 -18.23 -1.55
C LEU A 124 15.28 -19.11 -2.78
N GLY A 125 15.92 -18.59 -3.83
CA GLY A 125 16.24 -19.35 -5.03
C GLY A 125 15.01 -20.07 -5.62
N GLY A 126 15.12 -21.39 -5.83
CA GLY A 126 14.04 -22.22 -6.38
C GLY A 126 12.79 -22.33 -5.50
N ASP A 127 12.90 -22.02 -4.20
CA ASP A 127 11.76 -22.07 -3.27
C ASP A 127 10.92 -20.78 -3.28
N ALA A 128 11.37 -19.76 -4.01
CA ALA A 128 10.72 -18.45 -4.01
C ALA A 128 9.27 -18.50 -4.49
N ALA A 129 8.97 -19.29 -5.54
CA ALA A 129 7.61 -19.41 -6.06
C ALA A 129 6.63 -19.96 -5.01
N GLU A 130 7.01 -21.05 -4.33
CA GLU A 130 6.22 -21.67 -3.27
C GLU A 130 5.92 -20.65 -2.15
N VAL A 131 6.95 -19.94 -1.67
CA VAL A 131 6.81 -18.96 -0.59
C VAL A 131 5.96 -17.76 -1.01
N LEU A 132 6.17 -17.22 -2.21
CA LEU A 132 5.42 -16.08 -2.74
C LEU A 132 3.93 -16.41 -2.87
N MET A 133 3.59 -17.61 -3.34
CA MET A 133 2.20 -18.08 -3.47
C MET A 133 1.45 -18.22 -2.14
N LEU A 134 2.12 -18.03 -1.00
CA LEU A 134 1.50 -18.01 0.33
C LEU A 134 1.22 -16.59 0.86
N ILE A 135 1.53 -15.54 0.09
CA ILE A 135 1.54 -14.14 0.54
C ILE A 135 0.72 -13.27 -0.41
N THR A 136 -0.01 -12.30 0.13
CA THR A 136 -0.69 -11.26 -0.67
C THR A 136 0.31 -10.14 -0.98
N PRO A 137 0.41 -9.67 -2.25
CA PRO A 137 -0.54 -9.86 -3.34
C PRO A 137 -0.17 -10.96 -4.35
N PHE A 138 0.79 -11.83 -4.05
CA PHE A 138 1.34 -12.78 -5.02
C PHE A 138 0.52 -14.06 -5.17
N ASN A 139 -0.25 -14.47 -4.17
CA ASN A 139 -1.04 -15.69 -4.24
C ASN A 139 -2.20 -15.61 -5.27
N SER A 140 -2.71 -16.77 -5.69
CA SER A 140 -3.81 -16.90 -6.67
C SER A 140 -5.16 -16.34 -6.23
N LYS A 141 -5.32 -16.01 -4.94
CA LYS A 141 -6.55 -15.39 -4.41
C LYS A 141 -6.45 -13.87 -4.32
N SER A 142 -5.29 -13.30 -4.64
CA SER A 142 -5.06 -11.86 -4.54
C SER A 142 -5.67 -11.17 -5.76
N SER A 143 -6.39 -10.07 -5.54
CA SER A 143 -7.03 -9.35 -6.63
C SER A 143 -6.03 -8.51 -7.43
N ASP A 144 -6.39 -8.18 -8.67
CA ASP A 144 -5.61 -7.26 -9.50
C ASP A 144 -5.37 -5.92 -8.81
N ALA A 145 -6.37 -5.42 -8.06
CA ALA A 145 -6.25 -4.17 -7.30
C ALA A 145 -5.11 -4.22 -6.26
N GLN A 146 -4.87 -5.38 -5.63
CA GLN A 146 -3.75 -5.52 -4.68
C GLN A 146 -2.40 -5.51 -5.39
N VAL A 147 -2.30 -6.11 -6.58
CA VAL A 147 -1.09 -6.08 -7.40
C VAL A 147 -0.85 -4.67 -7.95
N GLN A 148 -1.89 -4.01 -8.47
CA GLN A 148 -1.85 -2.64 -8.97
C GLN A 148 -1.43 -1.65 -7.88
N ALA A 149 -1.90 -1.83 -6.66
CA ALA A 149 -1.48 -1.01 -5.52
C ALA A 149 0.01 -1.21 -5.20
N LEU A 150 0.53 -2.44 -5.25
CA LEU A 150 1.98 -2.65 -5.12
C LEU A 150 2.73 -1.98 -6.29
N ALA A 151 2.22 -2.06 -7.51
CA ALA A 151 2.77 -1.38 -8.69
C ALA A 151 2.67 0.16 -8.65
N GLY A 152 1.96 0.72 -7.66
CA GLY A 152 1.81 2.16 -7.45
C GLY A 152 3.09 2.87 -7.01
N THR A 153 4.19 2.14 -6.80
CA THR A 153 5.52 2.71 -6.54
C THR A 153 6.53 2.12 -7.53
N GLU A 154 7.60 2.86 -7.83
CA GLU A 154 8.68 2.33 -8.68
C GLU A 154 9.38 1.13 -8.03
N ALA A 155 9.61 1.21 -6.72
CA ALA A 155 10.13 0.10 -5.92
C ALA A 155 9.22 -1.13 -5.99
N GLY A 156 7.91 -0.93 -5.85
CA GLY A 156 6.94 -2.00 -5.95
C GLY A 156 6.84 -2.61 -7.34
N GLN A 157 7.03 -1.83 -8.41
CA GLN A 157 7.17 -2.37 -9.78
C GLN A 157 8.39 -3.28 -9.90
N ARG A 158 9.56 -2.89 -9.37
CA ARG A 158 10.77 -3.74 -9.38
C ARG A 158 10.61 -5.00 -8.53
N VAL A 159 9.93 -4.89 -7.37
CA VAL A 159 9.55 -6.05 -6.55
C VAL A 159 8.64 -7.00 -7.33
N LEU A 160 7.64 -6.48 -8.04
CA LEU A 160 6.74 -7.28 -8.88
C LEU A 160 7.46 -7.94 -10.05
N GLU A 161 8.36 -7.22 -10.73
CA GLU A 161 9.21 -7.79 -11.79
C GLU A 161 10.05 -8.95 -11.25
N ARG A 162 10.65 -8.78 -10.07
CA ARG A 162 11.47 -9.83 -9.45
C ARG A 162 10.63 -11.03 -9.02
N ALA A 163 9.47 -10.78 -8.41
CA ALA A 163 8.54 -11.82 -7.98
C ALA A 163 7.96 -12.59 -9.16
N SER A 164 7.56 -11.90 -10.25
CA SER A 164 7.10 -12.52 -11.49
C SER A 164 8.16 -13.48 -12.05
N LYS A 165 9.43 -13.04 -12.12
CA LYS A 165 10.53 -13.91 -12.54
C LYS A 165 10.65 -15.17 -11.67
N ALA A 166 10.58 -15.04 -10.35
CA ALA A 166 10.64 -16.18 -9.44
C ALA A 166 9.44 -17.13 -9.61
N LEU A 167 8.24 -16.59 -9.78
CA LEU A 167 7.02 -17.37 -9.98
C LEU A 167 7.02 -18.17 -11.28
N LYS A 168 7.75 -17.71 -12.32
CA LYS A 168 7.89 -18.43 -13.59
C LYS A 168 8.63 -19.77 -13.47
N ASP A 169 9.49 -19.89 -12.46
CA ASP A 169 10.22 -21.12 -12.15
C ASP A 169 9.36 -22.11 -11.33
N GLY A 170 8.15 -21.70 -10.89
CA GLY A 170 7.24 -22.51 -10.10
C GLY A 170 6.31 -23.44 -10.89
N ASP A 171 5.23 -23.87 -10.26
CA ASP A 171 4.20 -24.72 -10.87
C ASP A 171 3.32 -23.97 -11.90
N VAL A 172 2.34 -24.67 -12.48
CA VAL A 172 1.42 -24.07 -13.48
C VAL A 172 0.68 -22.86 -12.90
N VAL A 173 0.24 -22.94 -11.64
CA VAL A 173 -0.51 -21.86 -10.99
C VAL A 173 0.37 -20.63 -10.78
N SER A 174 1.61 -20.84 -10.35
CA SER A 174 2.63 -19.80 -10.17
C SER A 174 2.94 -19.09 -11.49
N ARG A 175 3.10 -19.84 -12.58
CA ARG A 175 3.34 -19.28 -13.92
C ARG A 175 2.18 -18.42 -14.43
N VAL A 176 0.94 -18.90 -14.29
CA VAL A 176 -0.25 -18.11 -14.64
C VAL A 176 -0.26 -16.79 -13.86
N ARG A 177 0.07 -16.85 -12.57
CA ARG A 177 0.12 -15.66 -11.73
C ARG A 177 1.24 -14.71 -12.12
N ALA A 178 2.39 -15.21 -12.56
CA ALA A 178 3.46 -14.39 -13.12
C ALA A 178 3.00 -13.64 -14.38
N ASP A 179 2.27 -14.30 -15.28
CA ASP A 179 1.76 -13.70 -16.51
C ASP A 179 0.73 -12.58 -16.21
N GLU A 180 -0.12 -12.76 -15.19
CA GLU A 180 -1.03 -11.72 -14.70
C GLU A 180 -0.27 -10.49 -14.16
N ILE A 181 0.78 -10.72 -13.37
CA ILE A 181 1.64 -9.63 -12.85
C ILE A 181 2.31 -8.89 -14.01
N ASP A 182 2.88 -9.61 -14.97
CA ASP A 182 3.52 -9.02 -16.14
C ASP A 182 2.55 -8.17 -16.95
N LYS A 183 1.32 -8.65 -17.15
CA LYS A 183 0.26 -7.89 -17.82
C LYS A 183 0.00 -6.57 -17.08
N ILE A 184 -0.14 -6.59 -15.76
CA ILE A 184 -0.35 -5.38 -14.95
C ILE A 184 0.84 -4.43 -15.07
N LEU A 185 2.08 -4.93 -15.09
CA LEU A 185 3.28 -4.10 -15.25
C LEU A 185 3.36 -3.46 -16.64
N VAL A 186 3.01 -4.21 -17.70
CA VAL A 186 2.91 -3.68 -19.07
C VAL A 186 1.84 -2.61 -19.14
N GLU A 187 0.65 -2.89 -18.62
CA GLU A 187 -0.43 -1.93 -18.54
C GLU A 187 0.00 -0.70 -17.76
N LYS A 188 0.67 -0.83 -16.62
CA LYS A 188 1.18 0.29 -15.80
C LYS A 188 2.10 1.22 -16.59
N LYS A 189 3.04 0.65 -17.37
CA LYS A 189 4.02 1.40 -18.19
C LYS A 189 3.42 2.04 -19.44
N ALA A 190 2.26 1.59 -19.91
CA ALA A 190 1.63 2.16 -21.10
C ALA A 190 1.32 3.66 -20.91
N ALA A 191 1.41 4.45 -21.99
CA ALA A 191 1.04 5.85 -21.93
C ALA A 191 -0.45 6.00 -21.58
N ALA A 192 -0.75 6.94 -20.68
CA ALA A 192 -2.11 7.34 -20.36
C ALA A 192 -2.77 7.99 -21.60
N PRO A 193 -4.03 7.65 -21.96
CA PRO A 193 -4.76 8.39 -22.97
C PRO A 193 -4.89 9.86 -22.57
N ALA A 194 -4.79 10.75 -23.56
CA ALA A 194 -4.98 12.18 -23.35
C ALA A 194 -6.39 12.50 -22.86
N ALA A 195 -6.51 13.47 -21.95
CA ALA A 195 -7.80 13.96 -21.51
C ALA A 195 -8.55 14.64 -22.66
N LYS A 196 -9.89 14.53 -22.66
CA LYS A 196 -10.72 15.32 -23.58
C LYS A 196 -10.52 16.82 -23.31
N PRO A 197 -10.64 17.71 -24.31
CA PRO A 197 -10.36 19.14 -24.13
C PRO A 197 -11.09 19.81 -22.96
N ALA A 198 -12.36 19.47 -22.72
CA ALA A 198 -13.12 19.98 -21.58
C ALA A 198 -12.53 19.54 -20.23
N VAL A 199 -12.14 18.27 -20.12
CA VAL A 199 -11.52 17.70 -18.91
C VAL A 199 -10.12 18.28 -18.70
N GLN A 200 -9.37 18.50 -19.78
CA GLN A 200 -8.05 19.12 -19.69
C GLN A 200 -8.15 20.55 -19.14
N LYS A 201 -9.16 21.32 -19.56
CA LYS A 201 -9.41 22.66 -19.02
C LYS A 201 -9.63 22.65 -17.51
N ASP A 202 -10.35 21.65 -17.01
CA ASP A 202 -10.59 21.47 -15.57
C ASP A 202 -9.29 21.14 -14.83
N ILE A 203 -8.49 20.21 -15.38
CA ILE A 203 -7.16 19.87 -14.85
C ILE A 203 -6.24 21.11 -14.84
N ASP A 204 -6.24 21.90 -15.90
CA ASP A 204 -5.43 23.12 -16.00
C ASP A 204 -5.85 24.16 -14.95
N ARG A 205 -7.16 24.31 -14.70
CA ARG A 205 -7.67 25.19 -13.63
C ARG A 205 -7.22 24.70 -12.26
N ILE A 206 -7.34 23.40 -11.98
CA ILE A 206 -6.91 22.80 -10.71
C ILE A 206 -5.42 23.05 -10.50
N ASN A 207 -4.59 22.75 -11.50
CA ASN A 207 -3.14 22.96 -11.43
C ASN A 207 -2.76 24.43 -11.23
N LYS A 208 -3.46 25.35 -11.90
CA LYS A 208 -3.26 26.79 -11.69
C LYS A 208 -3.59 27.20 -10.25
N ALA A 209 -4.71 26.73 -9.70
CA ALA A 209 -5.11 27.02 -8.33
C ALA A 209 -4.11 26.47 -7.32
N ILE A 210 -3.71 25.20 -7.46
CA ILE A 210 -2.74 24.54 -6.56
C ILE A 210 -1.38 25.25 -6.59
N LYS A 211 -0.88 25.61 -7.78
CA LYS A 211 0.39 26.35 -7.91
C LYS A 211 0.34 27.72 -7.21
N ALA A 212 -0.85 28.30 -7.05
CA ALA A 212 -1.06 29.54 -6.33
C ALA A 212 -1.38 29.34 -4.82
N ASP A 213 -1.34 28.11 -4.31
CA ASP A 213 -1.51 27.86 -2.88
C ASP A 213 -0.28 28.36 -2.11
N PRO A 214 -0.44 29.23 -1.09
CA PRO A 214 0.66 29.64 -0.22
C PRO A 214 1.39 28.47 0.46
N ARG A 215 0.72 27.32 0.59
CA ARG A 215 1.23 26.07 1.18
C ARG A 215 1.79 25.10 0.15
N PHE A 216 1.94 25.49 -1.13
CA PHE A 216 2.42 24.58 -2.18
C PHE A 216 3.71 23.84 -1.79
N GLY A 217 4.61 24.51 -1.07
CA GLY A 217 5.85 23.89 -0.57
C GLY A 217 5.63 22.78 0.47
N GLU A 218 4.55 22.83 1.27
CA GLU A 218 4.25 21.83 2.29
C GLU A 218 3.96 20.45 1.69
N TYR A 219 3.37 20.40 0.48
CA TYR A 219 3.06 19.14 -0.22
C TYR A 219 4.31 18.31 -0.52
N SER A 220 5.47 18.95 -0.58
CA SER A 220 6.76 18.30 -0.83
C SER A 220 7.53 17.86 0.42
N LYS A 221 7.08 18.27 1.62
CA LYS A 221 7.80 18.01 2.89
C LYS A 221 7.49 16.66 3.52
N VAL A 222 6.41 16.02 3.10
CA VAL A 222 6.05 14.69 3.57
C VAL A 222 6.83 13.63 2.78
N SER A 223 7.02 12.46 3.38
CA SER A 223 7.74 11.36 2.73
C SER A 223 6.83 10.14 2.59
N PRO A 224 6.48 9.72 1.36
CA PRO A 224 6.83 10.36 0.09
C PRO A 224 6.00 11.63 -0.19
N PRO A 225 6.54 12.59 -0.95
CA PRO A 225 5.86 13.85 -1.26
C PRO A 225 4.64 13.62 -2.18
N LEU A 226 3.72 14.59 -2.21
CA LEU A 226 2.70 14.59 -3.26
C LEU A 226 3.37 14.80 -4.63
N ARG A 227 2.89 14.07 -5.63
CA ARG A 227 3.30 14.18 -7.03
C ARG A 227 2.35 15.15 -7.71
N LEU A 228 2.89 16.30 -8.10
CA LEU A 228 2.22 17.35 -8.86
C LEU A 228 2.97 17.55 -10.19
N PRO A 229 2.30 17.97 -11.28
CA PRO A 229 0.92 18.47 -11.36
C PRO A 229 -0.15 17.37 -11.21
N VAL A 230 -1.41 17.80 -11.03
CA VAL A 230 -2.59 16.95 -11.07
C VAL A 230 -2.78 16.38 -12.48
N GLU A 231 -3.03 15.07 -12.55
CA GLU A 231 -3.25 14.33 -13.79
C GLU A 231 -4.70 13.81 -13.88
N LEU A 232 -5.13 13.32 -15.05
CA LEU A 232 -6.42 12.64 -15.16
C LEU A 232 -6.37 11.30 -14.41
N HIS A 233 -7.36 11.05 -13.55
CA HIS A 233 -7.48 9.77 -12.87
C HIS A 233 -7.73 8.63 -13.86
N GLN A 234 -6.91 7.59 -13.79
CA GLN A 234 -7.03 6.37 -14.58
C GLN A 234 -6.85 5.16 -13.68
N HIS A 235 -7.84 4.28 -13.68
CA HIS A 235 -7.82 3.11 -12.81
C HIS A 235 -6.61 2.21 -13.11
N GLY A 236 -5.88 1.82 -12.08
CA GLY A 236 -4.64 1.02 -12.15
C GLY A 236 -3.39 1.85 -12.47
N LYS A 237 -3.51 3.12 -12.81
CA LYS A 237 -2.39 4.02 -13.12
C LYS A 237 -1.94 4.87 -11.94
N GLU A 238 -2.65 4.81 -10.84
CA GLU A 238 -2.38 5.60 -9.64
C GLU A 238 -1.01 5.26 -9.03
N MET A 239 -0.23 6.30 -8.80
CA MET A 239 1.07 6.28 -8.14
C MET A 239 0.96 6.81 -6.72
N PHE A 240 1.82 6.32 -5.83
CA PHE A 240 1.92 6.79 -4.44
C PHE A 240 2.23 8.28 -4.41
N GLY A 241 1.41 9.03 -3.67
CA GLY A 241 1.47 10.49 -3.57
C GLY A 241 0.86 11.19 -4.77
N GLY A 242 0.37 10.46 -5.77
CA GLY A 242 -0.31 11.05 -6.93
C GLY A 242 -1.54 11.85 -6.53
N VAL A 243 -1.76 12.95 -7.25
CA VAL A 243 -2.98 13.74 -7.16
C VAL A 243 -3.66 13.71 -8.51
N TYR A 244 -4.93 13.30 -8.55
CA TYR A 244 -5.65 13.07 -9.80
C TYR A 244 -6.97 13.82 -9.83
N TYR A 245 -7.38 14.30 -11.00
CA TYR A 245 -8.74 14.74 -11.25
C TYR A 245 -9.60 13.54 -11.66
N ASN A 246 -10.59 13.19 -10.85
CA ASN A 246 -11.53 12.12 -11.16
C ASN A 246 -12.89 12.70 -11.56
N GLN A 247 -13.07 12.88 -12.87
CA GLN A 247 -14.32 13.39 -13.46
C GLN A 247 -15.56 12.52 -13.19
N TYR A 248 -15.38 11.29 -12.71
CA TYR A 248 -16.46 10.34 -12.43
C TYR A 248 -16.89 10.34 -10.95
N MET A 249 -16.24 11.14 -10.09
CA MET A 249 -16.72 11.32 -8.72
C MET A 249 -18.12 11.94 -8.74
N PRO A 250 -19.06 11.49 -7.88
CA PRO A 250 -20.41 12.02 -7.87
C PRO A 250 -20.38 13.54 -7.63
N ASN A 251 -21.11 14.28 -8.46
CA ASN A 251 -21.11 15.74 -8.45
C ASN A 251 -22.34 16.36 -7.78
N ASP A 252 -23.17 15.54 -7.13
CA ASP A 252 -24.36 15.98 -6.41
C ASP A 252 -24.10 15.82 -4.91
N PRO A 253 -23.94 16.91 -4.14
CA PRO A 253 -23.70 16.83 -2.70
C PRO A 253 -24.81 16.09 -1.96
N LYS A 254 -26.05 16.07 -2.49
CA LYS A 254 -27.18 15.36 -1.89
C LYS A 254 -27.14 13.85 -2.12
N LYS A 255 -26.28 13.38 -3.03
CA LYS A 255 -26.12 11.96 -3.37
C LYS A 255 -24.73 11.43 -2.97
N GLY A 256 -24.14 12.02 -1.94
CA GLY A 256 -22.80 11.64 -1.46
C GLY A 256 -21.69 12.08 -2.42
N GLY A 257 -21.89 13.18 -3.15
CA GLY A 257 -20.83 13.81 -3.91
C GLY A 257 -19.76 14.39 -3.00
N GLU A 258 -18.51 14.22 -3.42
CA GLU A 258 -17.33 14.66 -2.70
C GLU A 258 -16.48 15.56 -3.60
N ALA A 259 -15.92 16.62 -3.02
CA ALA A 259 -15.02 17.53 -3.72
C ALA A 259 -13.61 16.97 -3.85
N GLY A 260 -13.19 16.15 -2.90
CA GLY A 260 -11.94 15.40 -2.92
C GLY A 260 -12.12 14.09 -2.15
N ARG A 261 -11.16 13.18 -2.31
CA ARG A 261 -11.04 11.97 -1.52
C ARG A 261 -9.60 11.47 -1.51
N THR A 262 -9.13 11.05 -0.35
CA THR A 262 -7.87 10.32 -0.20
C THR A 262 -8.15 8.81 -0.25
N ARG A 263 -7.41 8.11 -1.09
CA ARG A 263 -7.47 6.66 -1.22
C ARG A 263 -6.24 6.06 -0.60
N ALA A 264 -6.44 5.23 0.42
CA ALA A 264 -5.41 4.37 0.96
C ALA A 264 -5.80 2.92 0.64
N VAL A 265 -5.10 2.29 -0.32
CA VAL A 265 -5.34 0.88 -0.61
C VAL A 265 -4.76 0.06 0.53
N ALA A 266 -5.63 -0.58 1.28
CA ALA A 266 -5.29 -1.37 2.44
C ALA A 266 -5.54 -2.86 2.19
N TRP A 267 -4.64 -3.73 2.64
CA TRP A 267 -4.98 -5.13 2.87
C TRP A 267 -4.44 -5.62 4.19
N GLY A 268 -5.28 -6.37 4.90
CA GLY A 268 -4.87 -7.06 6.12
C GLY A 268 -3.95 -8.22 5.79
N ASN A 269 -2.90 -8.39 6.59
CA ASN A 269 -2.16 -9.64 6.64
C ASN A 269 -2.56 -10.44 7.90
N LYS A 270 -2.21 -11.73 7.96
CA LYS A 270 -2.47 -12.59 9.13
C LYS A 270 -1.72 -12.15 10.39
N THR A 271 -0.83 -11.16 10.29
CA THR A 271 -0.08 -10.58 11.42
C THR A 271 -0.76 -9.35 12.03
N HIS A 272 -2.03 -9.08 11.67
CA HIS A 272 -2.83 -7.93 12.13
C HIS A 272 -2.25 -6.56 11.75
N ARG A 273 -1.31 -6.52 10.78
CA ARG A 273 -0.83 -5.25 10.21
C ARG A 273 -1.56 -4.98 8.90
N THR A 274 -2.10 -3.77 8.80
CA THR A 274 -2.68 -3.27 7.56
C THR A 274 -1.55 -2.71 6.71
N ASN A 275 -1.40 -3.25 5.50
CA ASN A 275 -0.43 -2.75 4.54
C ASN A 275 -1.04 -1.60 3.73
N TYR A 276 -0.31 -0.50 3.59
CA TYR A 276 -0.71 0.67 2.79
C TYR A 276 0.35 0.98 1.72
N PRO A 277 0.42 0.17 0.64
CA PRO A 277 1.46 0.34 -0.38
C PRO A 277 1.09 1.37 -1.45
N LEU A 278 -0.13 1.91 -1.44
CA LEU A 278 -0.57 2.98 -2.32
C LEU A 278 -1.52 3.92 -1.56
N ILE A 279 -1.10 5.18 -1.47
CA ILE A 279 -1.94 6.28 -1.00
C ILE A 279 -1.93 7.36 -2.09
N HIS A 280 -3.10 7.85 -2.50
CA HIS A 280 -3.23 8.93 -3.49
C HIS A 280 -4.45 9.81 -3.20
N ILE A 281 -4.50 10.96 -3.85
CA ILE A 281 -5.61 11.92 -3.72
C ILE A 281 -6.38 12.01 -5.04
N GLU A 282 -7.69 12.00 -4.96
CA GLU A 282 -8.61 12.31 -6.06
C GLU A 282 -9.30 13.66 -5.78
N ILE A 283 -9.34 14.55 -6.77
CA ILE A 283 -10.14 15.77 -6.77
C ILE A 283 -11.31 15.56 -7.72
N GLY A 284 -12.53 15.81 -7.24
CA GLY A 284 -13.77 15.61 -7.97
C GLY A 284 -14.32 16.89 -8.62
N PRO A 285 -15.39 16.79 -9.43
CA PRO A 285 -16.01 17.94 -10.08
C PRO A 285 -16.55 18.99 -9.09
N LEU A 286 -16.93 18.58 -7.88
CA LEU A 286 -17.43 19.51 -6.85
C LEU A 286 -16.38 20.51 -6.37
N ALA A 287 -15.09 20.22 -6.48
CA ALA A 287 -14.05 21.21 -6.17
C ALA A 287 -14.08 22.40 -7.15
N LEU A 288 -14.65 22.21 -8.34
CA LEU A 288 -14.68 23.22 -9.41
C LEU A 288 -15.92 24.12 -9.38
N THR A 289 -16.91 23.83 -8.54
CA THR A 289 -18.18 24.58 -8.53
C THR A 289 -18.05 25.96 -7.89
N GLU A 290 -17.01 26.16 -7.08
CA GLU A 290 -16.78 27.38 -6.31
C GLU A 290 -15.55 28.15 -6.83
N THR A 291 -14.76 28.74 -5.93
CA THR A 291 -13.58 29.54 -6.25
C THR A 291 -12.30 28.71 -6.33
N ASP A 292 -11.22 29.32 -6.84
CA ASP A 292 -9.89 28.72 -6.80
C ASP A 292 -9.36 28.58 -5.36
N ASN A 293 -9.88 29.34 -4.38
CA ASN A 293 -9.56 29.13 -2.96
C ASN A 293 -10.19 27.82 -2.46
N TYR A 294 -11.38 27.47 -2.93
CA TYR A 294 -12.02 26.21 -2.58
C TYR A 294 -11.26 25.00 -3.11
N ILE A 295 -10.79 25.03 -4.36
CA ILE A 295 -9.94 23.96 -4.92
C ILE A 295 -8.72 23.70 -4.02
N ARG A 296 -8.04 24.78 -3.60
CA ARG A 296 -6.89 24.74 -2.69
C ARG A 296 -7.24 24.17 -1.33
N SER A 297 -8.37 24.60 -0.78
CA SER A 297 -8.89 24.12 0.50
C SER A 297 -9.25 22.63 0.47
N VAL A 298 -9.86 22.16 -0.62
CA VAL A 298 -10.15 20.73 -0.84
C VAL A 298 -8.85 19.92 -0.88
N LEU A 299 -7.85 20.34 -1.66
CA LEU A 299 -6.56 19.63 -1.65
C LEU A 299 -5.91 19.66 -0.26
N TRP A 300 -5.99 20.79 0.46
CA TRP A 300 -5.42 20.89 1.80
C TRP A 300 -6.09 19.94 2.81
N HIS A 301 -7.40 19.77 2.70
CA HIS A 301 -8.17 18.79 3.45
C HIS A 301 -7.68 17.37 3.17
N GLU A 302 -7.66 16.96 1.89
CA GLU A 302 -7.20 15.62 1.50
C GLU A 302 -5.74 15.37 1.87
N PHE A 303 -4.91 16.41 1.84
CA PHE A 303 -3.53 16.30 2.28
C PHE A 303 -3.41 15.99 3.78
N GLN A 304 -4.39 16.34 4.62
CA GLN A 304 -4.39 15.91 6.02
C GLN A 304 -4.60 14.40 6.14
N HIS A 305 -5.55 13.84 5.38
CA HIS A 305 -5.74 12.38 5.31
C HIS A 305 -4.52 11.67 4.76
N TYR A 306 -3.92 12.20 3.69
CA TYR A 306 -2.67 11.65 3.15
C TYR A 306 -1.55 11.58 4.20
N LYS A 307 -1.38 12.64 5.02
CA LYS A 307 -0.43 12.63 6.14
C LYS A 307 -0.79 11.60 7.21
N GLN A 308 -2.07 11.45 7.54
CA GLN A 308 -2.55 10.45 8.50
C GLN A 308 -2.25 9.04 8.01
N ASP A 309 -2.55 8.73 6.75
CA ASP A 309 -2.31 7.41 6.16
C ASP A 309 -0.81 7.10 6.03
N ILE A 310 0.04 8.09 5.74
CA ILE A 310 1.50 7.92 5.85
C ILE A 310 1.90 7.57 7.29
N ALA A 311 1.34 8.25 8.29
CA ALA A 311 1.66 7.97 9.69
C ALA A 311 1.23 6.56 10.13
N PHE A 312 0.21 5.97 9.51
CA PHE A 312 -0.18 4.57 9.76
C PHE A 312 0.90 3.57 9.32
N ARG A 313 1.76 3.95 8.36
CA ARG A 313 2.88 3.13 7.89
C ARG A 313 4.03 3.09 8.90
N GLU A 314 4.07 4.00 9.87
CA GLU A 314 5.16 3.99 10.83
C GLU A 314 5.14 2.73 11.72
N PRO A 315 6.27 2.30 12.29
CA PRO A 315 6.25 1.23 13.29
C PRO A 315 5.46 1.69 14.52
N ASP A 316 4.81 0.75 15.21
CA ASP A 316 3.90 1.04 16.34
C ASP A 316 4.58 1.79 17.51
N SER A 317 5.91 1.69 17.62
CA SER A 317 6.73 2.42 18.58
C SER A 317 6.87 3.91 18.26
N ARG A 318 6.66 4.32 17.00
CA ARG A 318 6.72 5.72 16.54
C ARG A 318 5.34 6.37 16.39
N LYS A 319 4.24 5.61 16.41
CA LYS A 319 2.87 6.14 16.33
C LYS A 319 2.46 6.81 17.64
N SER A 320 1.88 8.01 17.54
CA SER A 320 1.22 8.67 18.68
C SER A 320 -0.05 7.91 19.10
N ALA A 321 -0.61 8.24 20.26
CA ALA A 321 -1.89 7.68 20.70
C ALA A 321 -3.03 8.01 19.72
N ASP A 322 -3.06 9.24 19.21
CA ASP A 322 -4.03 9.70 18.23
C ASP A 322 -3.88 8.95 16.91
N THR A 323 -2.65 8.77 16.41
CA THR A 323 -2.40 7.97 15.18
C THR A 323 -2.92 6.55 15.34
N LYS A 324 -2.71 5.91 16.50
CA LYS A 324 -3.22 4.54 16.76
C LYS A 324 -4.74 4.50 16.80
N THR A 325 -5.39 5.53 17.35
CA THR A 325 -6.85 5.64 17.37
C THR A 325 -7.41 5.81 15.96
N LEU A 326 -6.83 6.71 15.17
CA LEU A 326 -7.24 6.94 13.78
C LEU A 326 -7.01 5.70 12.90
N GLU A 327 -5.90 4.99 13.10
CA GLU A 327 -5.62 3.74 12.38
C GLU A 327 -6.64 2.65 12.72
N ALA A 328 -6.96 2.48 14.00
CA ALA A 328 -7.96 1.52 14.45
C ALA A 328 -9.36 1.87 13.90
N GLU A 329 -9.71 3.15 13.88
CA GLU A 329 -10.94 3.64 13.26
C GLU A 329 -10.95 3.34 11.75
N SER A 330 -9.86 3.63 11.04
CA SER A 330 -9.68 3.35 9.60
C SER A 330 -9.86 1.86 9.30
N ALA A 331 -9.28 0.98 10.12
CA ALA A 331 -9.38 -0.47 9.98
C ALA A 331 -10.77 -1.05 10.30
N SER A 332 -11.65 -0.30 10.99
CA SER A 332 -13.00 -0.76 11.29
C SER A 332 -13.86 -0.91 10.02
N SER A 333 -14.85 -1.80 10.05
CA SER A 333 -15.83 -1.94 8.95
C SER A 333 -16.84 -0.78 8.89
N SER A 334 -16.78 0.16 9.83
CA SER A 334 -17.59 1.38 9.79
C SER A 334 -17.27 2.16 8.52
N LYS A 335 -18.33 2.56 7.80
CA LYS A 335 -18.22 3.48 6.66
C LYS A 335 -17.79 4.89 7.11
N GLU A 336 -18.16 5.27 8.32
CA GLU A 336 -17.88 6.59 8.88
C GLU A 336 -16.59 6.52 9.70
N LYS A 337 -15.70 7.50 9.46
CA LYS A 337 -14.41 7.69 10.14
C LYS A 337 -14.37 9.06 10.85
N PRO A 338 -15.32 9.32 11.77
CA PRO A 338 -15.58 10.67 12.25
C PRO A 338 -14.37 11.38 12.88
N ASN A 339 -13.43 10.70 13.54
CA ASN A 339 -12.29 11.42 14.14
C ASN A 339 -11.29 11.91 13.08
N ALA A 340 -11.03 11.11 12.03
CA ALA A 340 -10.17 11.52 10.92
C ALA A 340 -10.72 12.77 10.22
N GLU A 341 -12.04 12.78 9.98
CA GLU A 341 -12.76 13.86 9.33
C GLU A 341 -12.82 15.13 10.19
N ILE A 342 -13.05 14.99 11.50
CA ILE A 342 -12.99 16.12 12.44
C ILE A 342 -11.60 16.76 12.44
N GLU A 343 -10.54 15.94 12.46
CA GLU A 343 -9.17 16.44 12.45
C GLU A 343 -8.86 17.18 11.16
N ALA A 344 -9.12 16.57 9.99
CA ALA A 344 -8.87 17.18 8.69
C ALA A 344 -9.70 18.46 8.47
N THR A 345 -11.00 18.40 8.74
CA THR A 345 -11.92 19.53 8.53
C THR A 345 -11.64 20.70 9.46
N SER A 346 -11.25 20.45 10.72
CA SER A 346 -10.90 21.53 11.64
C SER A 346 -9.58 22.22 11.29
N ILE A 347 -8.60 21.49 10.75
CA ILE A 347 -7.37 22.07 10.19
C ILE A 347 -7.71 22.90 8.95
N GLN A 348 -8.51 22.36 8.04
CA GLN A 348 -8.99 23.08 6.85
C GLN A 348 -9.68 24.40 7.23
N LEU A 349 -10.64 24.36 8.16
CA LEU A 349 -11.35 25.55 8.58
C LEU A 349 -10.40 26.55 9.25
N ALA A 350 -9.49 26.11 10.13
CA ALA A 350 -8.56 27.01 10.80
C ALA A 350 -7.61 27.73 9.83
N ASP A 351 -7.11 27.03 8.82
CA ASP A 351 -6.14 27.58 7.87
C ASP A 351 -6.82 28.42 6.78
N ASP A 352 -8.01 28.02 6.32
CA ASP A 352 -8.65 28.62 5.14
C ASP A 352 -9.79 29.61 5.47
N PHE A 353 -10.22 29.74 6.74
CA PHE A 353 -11.36 30.59 7.12
C PHE A 353 -11.27 32.02 6.56
N ALA A 354 -10.07 32.60 6.51
CA ALA A 354 -9.87 33.97 6.05
C ALA A 354 -9.96 34.15 4.52
N VAL A 355 -9.77 33.07 3.74
CA VAL A 355 -9.74 33.13 2.27
C VAL A 355 -10.98 32.54 1.63
N LEU A 356 -11.71 31.67 2.33
CA LEU A 356 -12.98 31.13 1.87
C LEU A 356 -14.10 32.16 1.98
N ASN A 357 -14.98 32.18 0.99
CA ASN A 357 -16.21 32.96 1.02
C ASN A 357 -17.23 32.34 2.02
N ASP A 358 -18.33 33.05 2.27
CA ASP A 358 -19.31 32.64 3.29
C ASP A 358 -20.02 31.31 2.96
N ASP A 359 -20.28 31.03 1.68
CA ASP A 359 -20.93 29.78 1.24
C ASP A 359 -19.96 28.59 1.36
N GLU A 360 -18.69 28.79 1.01
CA GLU A 360 -17.62 27.81 1.18
C GLU A 360 -17.40 27.48 2.67
N VAL A 361 -17.31 28.51 3.54
CA VAL A 361 -17.18 28.30 4.99
C VAL A 361 -18.40 27.57 5.55
N LYS A 362 -19.63 27.92 5.13
CA LYS A 362 -20.84 27.19 5.54
C LYS A 362 -20.81 25.73 5.05
N SER A 363 -20.24 25.46 3.88
CA SER A 363 -20.07 24.09 3.38
C SER A 363 -19.15 23.27 4.31
N VAL A 364 -17.97 23.80 4.63
CA VAL A 364 -17.01 23.17 5.55
C VAL A 364 -17.60 23.01 6.96
N LEU A 365 -18.34 24.01 7.46
CA LEU A 365 -19.02 23.92 8.77
C LEU A 365 -20.10 22.85 8.81
N ARG A 366 -20.90 22.69 7.74
CA ARG A 366 -21.90 21.60 7.66
C ARG A 366 -21.23 20.24 7.68
N TYR A 367 -20.13 20.10 6.94
CA TYR A 367 -19.35 18.86 6.93
C TYR A 367 -18.80 18.54 8.32
N LEU A 368 -18.19 19.51 9.00
CA LEU A 368 -17.73 19.35 10.39
C LEU A 368 -18.86 18.99 11.36
N ALA A 369 -20.02 19.64 11.21
CA ALA A 369 -21.19 19.42 12.06
C ALA A 369 -21.75 18.00 11.94
N ASP A 370 -21.70 17.41 10.74
CA ASP A 370 -22.11 16.03 10.48
C ASP A 370 -21.25 15.09 11.34
N PHE A 371 -19.92 15.15 11.22
CA PHE A 371 -19.03 14.29 12.00
C PHE A 371 -19.04 14.56 13.50
N MET A 372 -19.19 15.81 13.93
CA MET A 372 -19.31 16.15 15.36
C MET A 372 -20.58 15.59 16.01
N ALA A 373 -21.59 15.18 15.23
CA ALA A 373 -22.82 14.57 15.74
C ALA A 373 -22.66 13.08 16.10
N HIS A 374 -21.64 12.40 15.57
CA HIS A 374 -21.50 10.95 15.75
C HIS A 374 -21.03 10.60 17.15
N ILE A 375 -21.78 9.73 17.83
CA ILE A 375 -21.56 9.31 19.23
C ILE A 375 -20.19 8.63 19.45
N LEU A 376 -19.58 8.11 18.39
CA LEU A 376 -18.29 7.42 18.44
C LEU A 376 -17.08 8.36 18.43
N THR A 377 -17.26 9.68 18.36
CA THR A 377 -16.14 10.61 18.41
C THR A 377 -15.47 10.59 19.77
N ASN A 378 -14.16 10.37 19.78
CA ASN A 378 -13.35 10.50 20.98
C ASN A 378 -13.32 11.98 21.38
N ALA A 379 -13.68 12.27 22.64
CA ALA A 379 -13.78 13.63 23.15
C ALA A 379 -12.50 14.45 22.93
N SER A 380 -11.32 13.81 22.93
CA SER A 380 -10.05 14.49 22.68
C SER A 380 -9.99 15.15 21.29
N PHE A 381 -10.42 14.45 20.24
CA PHE A 381 -10.42 14.98 18.87
C PHE A 381 -11.39 16.15 18.72
N LYS A 382 -12.58 16.03 19.32
CA LYS A 382 -13.56 17.12 19.33
C LYS A 382 -13.02 18.36 20.04
N THR A 383 -12.40 18.19 21.21
CA THR A 383 -11.79 19.30 21.95
C THR A 383 -10.64 19.93 21.15
N ALA A 384 -9.73 19.13 20.59
CA ALA A 384 -8.61 19.61 19.78
C ALA A 384 -9.09 20.39 18.55
N ALA A 385 -10.12 19.90 17.86
CA ALA A 385 -10.75 20.60 16.74
C ALA A 385 -11.33 21.97 17.13
N ILE A 386 -12.07 22.03 18.24
CA ILE A 386 -12.63 23.28 18.75
C ILE A 386 -11.53 24.28 19.11
N ASP A 387 -10.50 23.84 19.83
CA ASP A 387 -9.39 24.70 20.23
C ASP A 387 -8.62 25.24 19.02
N ARG A 388 -8.40 24.41 18.00
CA ARG A 388 -7.75 24.80 16.75
C ARG A 388 -8.53 25.87 16.00
N ILE A 389 -9.83 25.66 15.80
CA ILE A 389 -10.69 26.64 15.11
C ILE A 389 -10.75 27.94 15.93
N LYS A 390 -10.93 27.85 17.25
CA LYS A 390 -10.92 29.02 18.14
C LYS A 390 -9.62 29.81 18.03
N ALA A 391 -8.48 29.13 18.03
CA ALA A 391 -7.17 29.79 17.91
C ALA A 391 -7.06 30.59 16.60
N SER A 392 -7.59 30.09 15.48
CA SER A 392 -7.53 30.76 14.17
C SER A 392 -8.28 32.10 14.09
N VAL A 393 -9.27 32.30 14.98
CA VAL A 393 -10.07 33.53 15.06
C VAL A 393 -9.82 34.32 16.34
N HIS A 394 -8.92 33.86 17.22
CA HIS A 394 -8.68 34.46 18.53
C HIS A 394 -8.22 35.91 18.40
N GLY A 395 -8.83 36.80 19.19
CA GLY A 395 -8.49 38.23 19.22
C GLY A 395 -8.94 39.03 17.99
N ASP A 396 -9.56 38.39 16.99
CA ASP A 396 -10.14 39.05 15.83
C ASP A 396 -11.67 39.03 15.93
N ARG A 397 -12.22 40.11 16.50
CA ARG A 397 -13.65 40.25 16.74
C ARG A 397 -14.49 40.05 15.47
N ALA A 398 -14.02 40.56 14.33
CA ALA A 398 -14.74 40.48 13.07
C ALA A 398 -14.81 39.03 12.57
N LYS A 399 -13.71 38.28 12.64
CA LYS A 399 -13.69 36.85 12.31
C LYS A 399 -14.58 36.02 13.24
N GLN A 400 -14.54 36.30 14.54
CA GLN A 400 -15.37 35.61 15.54
C GLN A 400 -16.86 35.86 15.31
N ASP A 401 -17.25 37.12 15.08
CA ASP A 401 -18.65 37.49 14.78
C ASP A 401 -19.10 36.87 13.45
N ARG A 402 -18.23 36.86 12.42
CA ARG A 402 -18.50 36.18 11.14
C ARG A 402 -18.74 34.69 11.34
N LEU A 403 -17.86 33.98 12.06
CA LEU A 403 -17.99 32.54 12.31
C LEU A 403 -19.30 32.22 13.02
N ILE A 404 -19.64 32.95 14.09
CA ILE A 404 -20.91 32.79 14.81
C ILE A 404 -22.11 33.07 13.90
N SER A 405 -22.05 34.11 13.06
CA SER A 405 -23.11 34.45 12.12
C SER A 405 -23.35 33.33 11.11
N LEU A 406 -22.28 32.77 10.54
CA LEU A 406 -22.38 31.67 9.57
C LEU A 406 -22.94 30.40 10.20
N ILE A 407 -22.53 30.05 11.44
CA ILE A 407 -23.12 28.91 12.18
C ILE A 407 -24.63 29.11 12.39
N LYS A 408 -25.07 30.33 12.73
CA LYS A 408 -26.51 30.64 12.93
C LYS A 408 -27.35 30.50 11.67
N GLN A 409 -26.73 30.58 10.49
CA GLN A 409 -27.40 30.41 9.18
C GLN A 409 -27.53 28.93 8.77
N LEU A 410 -26.88 27.99 9.47
CA LEU A 410 -26.97 26.56 9.19
C LEU A 410 -28.31 25.96 9.68
N SER A 411 -28.55 24.68 9.41
CA SER A 411 -29.73 23.99 9.93
C SER A 411 -29.71 23.92 11.47
N LYS A 412 -30.87 23.70 12.10
CA LYS A 412 -30.93 23.55 13.57
C LYS A 412 -30.18 22.32 14.06
N SER A 413 -30.09 21.27 13.26
CA SER A 413 -29.29 20.09 13.57
C SER A 413 -27.80 20.44 13.60
N ASP A 414 -27.30 21.12 12.56
CA ASP A 414 -25.89 21.52 12.46
C ASP A 414 -25.50 22.48 13.59
N GLN A 415 -26.37 23.46 13.88
CA GLN A 415 -26.21 24.38 15.02
C GLN A 415 -26.05 23.61 16.33
N LYS A 416 -26.85 22.56 16.54
CA LYS A 416 -26.77 21.72 17.74
C LYS A 416 -25.43 20.99 17.82
N SER A 417 -24.97 20.38 16.72
CA SER A 417 -23.67 19.69 16.67
C SER A 417 -22.49 20.62 16.93
N LEU A 418 -22.59 21.89 16.51
CA LEU A 418 -21.56 22.92 16.69
C LEU A 418 -21.74 23.78 17.96
N THR A 419 -22.57 23.37 18.92
CA THR A 419 -22.86 24.16 20.13
C THR A 419 -21.61 24.42 20.97
N ASP A 420 -20.75 23.42 21.13
CA ASP A 420 -19.52 23.55 21.94
C ASP A 420 -18.52 24.51 21.28
N LEU A 421 -18.37 24.45 19.96
CA LEU A 421 -17.57 25.41 19.20
C LEU A 421 -18.12 26.82 19.39
N THR A 422 -19.42 27.02 19.19
CA THR A 422 -20.07 28.33 19.36
C THR A 422 -19.85 28.89 20.77
N THR A 423 -20.00 28.05 21.79
CA THR A 423 -19.78 28.41 23.19
C THR A 423 -18.32 28.81 23.43
N ALA A 424 -17.36 28.07 22.88
CA ALA A 424 -15.94 28.35 23.01
C ALA A 424 -15.54 29.70 22.36
N ILE A 425 -16.10 30.03 21.19
CA ILE A 425 -15.88 31.34 20.54
C ILE A 425 -16.53 32.46 21.36
N GLN A 426 -17.77 32.27 21.84
CA GLN A 426 -18.47 33.29 22.64
C GLN A 426 -17.79 33.57 23.99
N ALA A 427 -17.22 32.54 24.63
CA ALA A 427 -16.44 32.72 25.85
C ALA A 427 -15.19 33.58 25.60
N ASP A 428 -14.57 33.44 24.43
CA ASP A 428 -13.41 34.24 24.02
C ASP A 428 -13.76 35.71 23.74
N LEU A 429 -15.00 35.97 23.34
CA LEU A 429 -15.56 37.31 23.11
C LEU A 429 -15.90 38.07 24.39
N ALA A 430 -16.06 37.39 25.51
CA ALA A 430 -16.45 38.01 26.75
C ALA A 430 -15.36 39.00 27.22
N PRO A 431 -15.72 40.23 27.65
CA PRO A 431 -14.74 41.18 28.13
C PRO A 431 -13.95 40.56 29.27
N LYS A 432 -12.60 40.60 29.18
CA LYS A 432 -11.73 40.11 30.26
C LYS A 432 -12.22 40.77 31.56
N PRO A 433 -12.47 40.00 32.63
CA PRO A 433 -12.95 40.56 33.89
C PRO A 433 -12.00 41.68 34.27
N LYS A 434 -12.53 42.90 34.45
CA LYS A 434 -11.73 44.07 34.83
C LYS A 434 -10.88 43.63 36.02
N LYS A 435 -9.55 43.54 35.85
CA LYS A 435 -8.62 43.18 36.94
C LYS A 435 -9.01 44.09 38.09
N GLY A 436 -9.64 43.52 39.12
CA GLY A 436 -10.25 44.28 40.20
C GLY A 436 -9.21 45.25 40.71
N GLY A 437 -9.41 46.54 40.43
CA GLY A 437 -8.48 47.57 40.85
C GLY A 437 -8.30 47.37 42.34
N LYS A 438 -7.09 47.00 42.76
CA LYS A 438 -6.71 46.86 44.16
C LYS A 438 -7.24 48.12 44.83
N ARG A 439 -8.36 48.00 45.58
CA ARG A 439 -8.91 49.09 46.36
C ARG A 439 -7.79 49.45 47.32
N ARG A 440 -7.01 50.49 46.98
CA ARG A 440 -6.05 51.09 47.91
C ARG A 440 -6.91 51.59 49.06
N GLY A 441 -6.95 50.80 50.13
CA GLY A 441 -7.55 51.23 51.38
C GLY A 441 -6.84 52.51 51.80
N ARG A 442 -7.56 53.63 51.73
CA ARG A 442 -7.23 54.80 52.55
C ARG A 442 -7.57 54.40 53.98
N LYS A 443 -6.53 54.17 54.79
CA LYS A 443 -6.59 54.36 56.23
C LYS A 443 -6.14 55.78 56.53
#